data_AF-A0A444Z183-F1
#
_entry.id   AF-A0A444Z183-F1
#
_cell.length_a   1.000
_cell.length_b   1.000
_cell.length_c   1.000
_cell.angle_alpha   90.00
_cell.angle_beta   90.00
_cell.angle_gamma   90.00
#
_symmetry.space_group_name_H-M   'P 1'
#
loop_
_entity.id
_entity.type
_entity.pdbx_description
1 polymer ?
#
loop_
_entity_poly.entity_id
_entity_poly.type
_entity_poly.pdbx_seq_one_letter_code
_entity_poly.pdbx_strand_id
1 'polypeptide(L)'
;MPTTIHRWCIWHITKKIPSKLNGYKGHAEIEQELSQVVWNSHSKDSFDRNWNDFLLNFGLVDNKWLSGMKSTQRSEIMHSFFNKFITRNSSLIQFVKQYDNCLGSREQAERESDAADFHTVIPCATKSSIEAQFQDVYTHQKFREVQTQFRGKVNCITRLTNSALGYSVYEVGEQVSSSIFNKFVVTYDSVAAEVKCQCLLFESRWILCRHALSVLSFERVSQVSSRYILERWSKKIKRRDTHIKSSHDEPLLEPRSKRFDELIFRSQNICEFASESEELTAILYRAYDNIMVEMESLKAKRRGHLLYLTKTPTWNPLTSFKALQGFEQEDVQKIG
;
A
#
# COMPACT_ATOMS: atom_id res chain seq x y z
N MET A 1 7.34 -19.43 6.73
CA MET A 1 6.20 -20.04 6.02
C MET A 1 6.70 -21.22 5.20
N PRO A 2 6.41 -22.46 5.59
CA PRO A 2 6.96 -23.66 4.95
C PRO A 2 6.33 -24.02 3.60
N THR A 3 5.18 -23.45 3.24
CA THR A 3 4.48 -23.68 1.96
C THR A 3 4.73 -22.57 0.92
N THR A 4 5.59 -21.61 1.22
CA THR A 4 5.87 -20.48 0.31
C THR A 4 6.89 -20.88 -0.76
N ILE A 5 6.48 -20.82 -2.03
CA ILE A 5 7.39 -21.00 -3.16
C ILE A 5 8.18 -19.70 -3.36
N HIS A 6 9.44 -19.70 -2.97
CA HIS A 6 10.34 -18.58 -3.17
C HIS A 6 10.77 -18.52 -4.65
N ARG A 7 10.22 -17.56 -5.39
CA ARG A 7 10.60 -17.29 -6.78
C ARG A 7 11.70 -16.25 -6.87
N TRP A 8 12.42 -16.28 -7.98
CA TRP A 8 13.49 -15.34 -8.29
C TRP A 8 12.91 -13.96 -8.59
N CYS A 9 13.51 -12.91 -8.02
CA CYS A 9 13.13 -11.54 -8.37
C CYS A 9 13.68 -11.23 -9.75
N ILE A 10 12.79 -11.08 -10.74
CA ILE A 10 13.16 -10.82 -12.14
C ILE A 10 14.04 -9.58 -12.26
N TRP A 11 13.70 -8.49 -11.57
CA TRP A 11 14.51 -7.27 -11.55
C TRP A 11 15.95 -7.53 -11.08
N HIS A 12 16.13 -8.47 -10.15
CA HIS A 12 17.43 -8.81 -9.61
C HIS A 12 18.26 -9.66 -10.58
N ILE A 13 17.61 -10.59 -11.25
CA ILE A 13 18.20 -11.29 -12.39
C ILE A 13 18.70 -10.25 -13.37
N THR A 14 17.82 -9.33 -13.82
CA THR A 14 18.13 -8.38 -14.87
C THR A 14 19.24 -7.39 -14.50
N LYS A 15 19.32 -6.98 -13.23
CA LYS A 15 20.38 -6.07 -12.77
C LYS A 15 21.76 -6.71 -12.71
N LYS A 16 21.85 -8.02 -12.50
CA LYS A 16 23.13 -8.73 -12.44
C LYS A 16 23.68 -9.10 -13.82
N ILE A 17 22.84 -9.12 -14.86
CA ILE A 17 23.21 -9.49 -16.23
C ILE A 17 24.45 -8.71 -16.72
N PRO A 18 24.49 -7.36 -16.65
CA PRO A 18 25.60 -6.62 -17.26
C PRO A 18 26.94 -6.98 -16.62
N SER A 19 26.95 -7.15 -15.29
CA SER A 19 28.16 -7.54 -14.56
C SER A 19 28.63 -8.98 -14.79
N LYS A 20 27.73 -9.85 -15.25
CA LYS A 20 27.97 -11.30 -15.38
C LYS A 20 28.24 -11.74 -16.81
N LEU A 21 27.75 -10.99 -17.78
CA LEU A 21 27.87 -11.29 -19.20
C LEU A 21 28.73 -10.27 -19.97
N ASN A 22 29.32 -9.27 -19.31
CA ASN A 22 30.25 -8.30 -19.95
C ASN A 22 31.47 -8.92 -20.64
N GLY A 23 31.84 -10.15 -20.29
CA GLY A 23 32.94 -10.89 -20.92
C GLY A 23 32.56 -11.55 -22.25
N TYR A 24 31.28 -11.53 -22.64
CA TYR A 24 30.81 -12.14 -23.89
C TYR A 24 30.78 -11.12 -25.03
N LYS A 25 31.17 -11.57 -26.22
CA LYS A 25 31.05 -10.78 -27.45
C LYS A 25 29.57 -10.53 -27.73
N GLY A 26 29.18 -9.27 -27.94
CA GLY A 26 27.78 -8.90 -28.14
C GLY A 26 26.94 -8.82 -26.85
N HIS A 27 27.56 -8.46 -25.72
CA HIS A 27 26.87 -8.37 -24.42
C HIS A 27 25.62 -7.46 -24.44
N ALA A 28 25.61 -6.38 -25.25
CA ALA A 28 24.46 -5.49 -25.36
C ALA A 28 23.27 -6.19 -26.05
N GLU A 29 23.53 -6.97 -27.10
CA GLU A 29 22.55 -7.79 -27.78
C GLU A 29 22.05 -8.93 -26.88
N ILE A 30 22.95 -9.56 -26.11
CA ILE A 30 22.60 -10.56 -25.10
C ILE A 30 21.65 -9.97 -24.05
N GLU A 31 21.93 -8.77 -23.54
CA GLU A 31 21.08 -8.08 -22.56
C GLU A 31 19.68 -7.75 -23.10
N GLN A 32 19.62 -7.30 -24.36
CA GLN A 32 18.37 -6.99 -25.03
C GLN A 32 17.53 -8.24 -25.25
N GLU A 33 18.11 -9.29 -25.82
CA GLU A 33 17.41 -10.57 -26.08
C GLU A 33 16.98 -11.25 -24.78
N LEU A 34 17.84 -11.27 -23.76
CA LEU A 34 17.49 -11.79 -22.44
C LEU A 34 16.31 -11.04 -21.83
N SER A 35 16.27 -9.71 -21.98
CA SER A 35 15.12 -8.90 -21.55
C SER A 35 13.85 -9.25 -22.32
N GLN A 36 13.93 -9.48 -23.63
CA GLN A 36 12.79 -9.93 -24.43
C GLN A 36 12.27 -11.29 -23.96
N VAL A 37 13.16 -12.28 -23.79
CA VAL A 37 12.80 -13.63 -23.33
C VAL A 37 12.14 -13.58 -21.94
N VAL A 38 12.69 -12.79 -21.02
CA VAL A 38 12.22 -12.69 -19.64
C VAL A 38 10.88 -11.94 -19.53
N TRP A 39 10.70 -10.86 -20.28
CA TRP A 39 9.53 -9.97 -20.12
C TRP A 39 8.39 -10.25 -21.10
N ASN A 40 8.66 -10.91 -22.24
CA ASN A 40 7.67 -11.13 -23.29
C ASN A 40 7.27 -12.61 -23.47
N SER A 41 7.70 -13.49 -22.55
CA SER A 41 7.21 -14.87 -22.51
C SER A 41 5.96 -14.98 -21.66
N HIS A 42 4.84 -15.27 -22.31
CA HIS A 42 3.49 -15.27 -21.69
C HIS A 42 2.99 -16.66 -21.29
N SER A 43 3.79 -17.71 -21.51
CA SER A 43 3.51 -19.06 -21.05
C SER A 43 4.83 -19.77 -20.70
N LYS A 44 4.74 -20.82 -19.87
CA LYS A 44 5.91 -21.65 -19.52
C LYS A 44 6.56 -22.22 -20.78
N ASP A 45 5.78 -22.81 -21.68
CA ASP A 45 6.32 -23.45 -22.87
C ASP A 45 6.95 -22.43 -23.84
N SER A 46 6.39 -21.22 -23.93
CA SER A 46 7.00 -20.14 -24.70
C SER A 46 8.29 -19.67 -24.06
N PHE A 47 8.32 -19.55 -22.73
CA PHE A 47 9.54 -19.18 -22.00
C PHE A 47 10.63 -20.24 -22.18
N ASP A 48 10.33 -21.51 -21.96
CA ASP A 48 11.30 -22.61 -22.05
C ASP A 48 11.88 -22.70 -23.48
N ARG A 49 11.06 -22.54 -24.53
CA ARG A 49 11.56 -22.48 -25.91
C ARG A 49 12.46 -21.27 -26.15
N ASN A 50 11.96 -20.07 -25.88
CA ASN A 50 12.70 -18.82 -26.12
C ASN A 50 13.99 -18.76 -25.30
N TRP A 51 13.97 -19.32 -24.09
CA TRP A 51 15.13 -19.43 -23.20
C TRP A 51 16.18 -20.40 -23.76
N ASN A 52 15.76 -21.57 -24.24
CA ASN A 52 16.69 -22.52 -24.86
C ASN A 52 17.28 -21.95 -26.16
N ASP A 53 16.49 -21.31 -27.00
CA ASP A 53 16.97 -20.64 -28.22
C ASP A 53 17.98 -19.55 -27.88
N PHE A 54 17.70 -18.73 -26.87
CA PHE A 54 18.64 -17.72 -26.36
C PHE A 54 19.96 -18.35 -25.88
N LEU A 55 19.90 -19.41 -25.07
CA LEU A 55 21.11 -20.07 -24.58
C LEU A 55 21.95 -20.65 -25.71
N LEU A 56 21.32 -21.24 -26.73
CA LEU A 56 22.00 -21.80 -27.90
C LEU A 56 22.62 -20.72 -28.78
N ASN A 57 21.85 -19.67 -29.12
CA ASN A 57 22.27 -18.60 -30.02
C ASN A 57 23.48 -17.82 -29.50
N PHE A 58 23.61 -17.69 -28.18
CA PHE A 58 24.71 -16.96 -27.55
C PHE A 58 25.78 -17.86 -26.91
N GLY A 59 25.70 -19.19 -27.09
CA GLY A 59 26.68 -20.12 -26.53
C GLY A 59 26.73 -20.11 -24.99
N LEU A 60 25.58 -19.88 -24.35
CA LEU A 60 25.44 -19.69 -22.90
C LEU A 60 24.99 -20.97 -22.17
N VAL A 61 24.81 -22.08 -22.87
CA VAL A 61 24.33 -23.37 -22.32
C VAL A 61 25.15 -23.82 -21.11
N ASP A 62 26.48 -23.69 -21.16
CA ASP A 62 27.40 -24.10 -20.09
C ASP A 62 27.72 -22.97 -19.09
N ASN A 63 27.03 -21.83 -19.16
CA ASN A 63 27.29 -20.71 -18.27
C ASN A 63 26.89 -21.09 -16.83
N LYS A 64 27.89 -21.23 -15.95
CA LYS A 64 27.72 -21.62 -14.54
C LYS A 64 26.85 -20.66 -13.72
N TRP A 65 26.75 -19.39 -14.11
CA TRP A 65 25.91 -18.42 -13.41
C TRP A 65 24.44 -18.55 -13.79
N LEU A 66 24.13 -18.76 -15.09
CA LEU A 66 22.79 -19.01 -15.59
C LEU A 66 22.25 -20.38 -15.14
N SER A 67 23.11 -21.42 -15.13
CA SER A 67 22.76 -22.77 -14.65
C SER A 67 22.74 -22.88 -13.11
N GLY A 68 23.59 -22.12 -12.42
CA GLY A 68 23.82 -22.18 -10.97
C GLY A 68 23.15 -21.08 -10.17
N MET A 69 22.15 -20.42 -10.76
CA MET A 69 21.29 -19.44 -10.12
C MET A 69 20.85 -19.94 -8.71
N LYS A 70 21.43 -19.37 -7.63
CA LYS A 70 20.98 -19.48 -6.21
C LYS A 70 20.56 -18.11 -5.62
N SER A 71 19.46 -18.09 -4.85
CA SER A 71 18.84 -16.87 -4.30
C SER A 71 19.57 -16.34 -3.05
N THR A 72 20.10 -15.11 -3.10
CA THR A 72 20.61 -14.34 -1.95
C THR A 72 19.58 -13.34 -1.39
N GLN A 73 18.30 -13.49 -1.74
CA GLN A 73 17.24 -12.47 -1.61
C GLN A 73 17.10 -11.75 -0.25
N ARG A 74 17.51 -12.36 0.87
CA ARG A 74 17.42 -11.72 2.18
C ARG A 74 18.52 -10.70 2.48
N SER A 75 19.71 -10.82 1.89
CA SER A 75 20.82 -9.91 2.21
C SER A 75 20.79 -8.62 1.40
N GLU A 76 20.14 -8.60 0.23
CA GLU A 76 20.32 -7.50 -0.75
C GLU A 76 19.34 -6.33 -0.58
N ILE A 77 18.13 -6.56 -0.05
CA ILE A 77 17.25 -5.45 0.37
C ILE A 77 17.94 -4.68 1.48
N MET A 78 18.44 -5.42 2.48
CA MET A 78 19.26 -4.89 3.55
C MET A 78 20.51 -4.20 2.99
N HIS A 79 21.20 -4.80 2.01
CA HIS A 79 22.40 -4.20 1.40
C HIS A 79 22.12 -2.89 0.66
N SER A 80 21.05 -2.79 -0.13
CA SER A 80 20.70 -1.53 -0.83
C SER A 80 20.23 -0.43 0.13
N PHE A 81 19.59 -0.83 1.22
CA PHE A 81 19.14 0.04 2.28
C PHE A 81 20.33 0.58 3.10
N PHE A 82 21.21 -0.30 3.57
CA PHE A 82 22.39 0.06 4.36
C PHE A 82 23.50 0.73 3.55
N ASN A 83 23.65 0.46 2.24
CA ASN A 83 24.67 1.10 1.41
C ASN A 83 24.58 2.63 1.37
N LYS A 84 23.41 3.21 1.69
CA LYS A 84 23.24 4.67 1.80
C LYS A 84 23.91 5.26 3.04
N PHE A 85 24.17 4.44 4.05
CA PHE A 85 24.64 4.86 5.37
C PHE A 85 25.99 4.21 5.75
N ILE A 86 26.29 3.02 5.21
CA ILE A 86 27.42 2.20 5.60
C ILE A 86 28.37 2.04 4.40
N THR A 87 29.62 2.49 4.58
CA THR A 87 30.69 2.29 3.60
C THR A 87 31.67 1.22 4.05
N ARG A 88 32.39 0.60 3.11
CA ARG A 88 33.37 -0.48 3.38
C ARG A 88 34.48 -0.09 4.36
N ASN A 89 34.71 1.21 4.56
CA ASN A 89 35.76 1.75 5.43
C ASN A 89 35.21 2.26 6.78
N SER A 90 33.95 1.98 7.10
CA SER A 90 33.34 2.44 8.37
C SER A 90 33.93 1.65 9.54
N SER A 91 34.34 2.35 10.61
CA SER A 91 34.73 1.67 11.86
C SER A 91 33.52 0.98 12.49
N LEU A 92 33.75 0.00 13.38
CA LEU A 92 32.66 -0.71 14.06
C LEU A 92 31.72 0.24 14.83
N ILE A 93 32.27 1.29 15.45
CA ILE A 93 31.49 2.32 16.15
C ILE A 93 30.66 3.15 15.17
N GLN A 94 31.23 3.51 14.01
CA GLN A 94 30.49 4.20 12.95
C GLN A 94 29.39 3.31 12.36
N PHE A 95 29.65 2.01 12.20
CA PHE A 95 28.68 1.04 11.73
C PHE A 95 27.46 0.99 12.65
N VAL A 96 27.65 0.86 13.96
CA VAL A 96 26.53 0.82 14.93
C VAL A 96 25.70 2.11 14.85
N LYS A 97 26.34 3.28 14.87
CA LYS A 97 25.64 4.57 14.75
C LYS A 97 24.86 4.71 13.44
N GLN A 98 25.46 4.28 12.32
CA GLN A 98 24.81 4.37 11.01
C GLN A 98 23.70 3.32 10.84
N TYR A 99 23.83 2.16 11.48
CA TYR A 99 22.80 1.14 11.54
C TYR A 99 21.55 1.66 12.26
N ASP A 100 21.73 2.27 13.43
CA ASP A 100 20.66 2.95 14.17
C ASP A 100 20.00 4.01 13.29
N ASN A 101 20.76 5.01 12.80
CA ASN A 101 20.22 6.06 11.91
C ASN A 101 19.41 5.51 10.71
N CYS A 102 19.87 4.39 10.15
CA CYS A 102 19.21 3.71 9.06
C CYS A 102 17.84 3.16 9.50
N LEU A 103 17.75 2.51 10.66
CA LEU A 103 16.48 2.07 11.24
C LEU A 103 15.54 3.23 11.55
N GLY A 104 16.03 4.29 12.23
CA GLY A 104 15.22 5.46 12.55
C GLY A 104 14.66 6.17 11.31
N SER A 105 15.44 6.24 10.22
CA SER A 105 14.95 6.77 8.95
C SER A 105 13.84 5.91 8.34
N ARG A 106 13.89 4.58 8.49
CA ARG A 106 12.84 3.68 7.99
C ARG A 106 11.55 3.85 8.76
N GLU A 107 11.65 3.90 10.08
CA GLU A 107 10.51 4.08 10.99
C GLU A 107 9.84 5.43 10.77
N GLN A 108 10.63 6.49 10.60
CA GLN A 108 10.10 7.81 10.28
C GLN A 108 9.35 7.80 8.94
N ALA A 109 9.91 7.19 7.90
CA ALA A 109 9.25 7.08 6.60
C ALA A 109 7.95 6.23 6.66
N GLU A 110 7.94 5.17 7.47
CA GLU A 110 6.73 4.36 7.71
C GLU A 110 5.65 5.18 8.45
N ARG A 111 6.03 5.93 9.50
CA ARG A 111 5.11 6.84 10.22
C ARG A 111 4.53 7.92 9.30
N GLU A 112 5.34 8.51 8.43
CA GLU A 112 4.88 9.51 7.46
C GLU A 112 3.93 8.90 6.41
N SER A 113 4.24 7.69 5.94
CA SER A 113 3.36 6.96 5.01
C SER A 113 2.03 6.59 5.66
N ASP A 114 2.05 6.10 6.90
CA ASP A 114 0.84 5.77 7.65
C ASP A 114 0.00 7.02 7.91
N ALA A 115 0.63 8.13 8.34
CA ALA A 115 -0.06 9.39 8.53
C ALA A 115 -0.71 9.88 7.22
N ALA A 116 -0.01 9.78 6.09
CA ALA A 116 -0.58 10.10 4.78
C ALA A 116 -1.77 9.20 4.44
N ASP A 117 -1.66 7.89 4.67
CA ASP A 117 -2.73 6.92 4.43
C ASP A 117 -4.01 7.22 5.22
N PHE A 118 -3.87 7.66 6.47
CA PHE A 118 -5.00 7.99 7.35
C PHE A 118 -5.58 9.39 7.13
N HIS A 119 -4.74 10.39 6.87
CA HIS A 119 -5.15 11.79 6.87
C HIS A 119 -5.37 12.38 5.49
N THR A 120 -4.92 11.70 4.44
CA THR A 120 -5.06 12.20 3.07
C THR A 120 -5.68 11.14 2.17
N VAL A 121 -6.32 11.60 1.09
CA VAL A 121 -6.98 10.73 0.11
C VAL A 121 -6.39 11.00 -1.25
N ILE A 122 -5.84 9.97 -1.90
CA ILE A 122 -5.44 10.06 -3.30
C ILE A 122 -6.69 9.99 -4.17
N PRO A 123 -7.02 11.01 -4.98
CA PRO A 123 -8.19 10.97 -5.85
C PRO A 123 -8.10 9.84 -6.88
N CYS A 124 -9.23 9.22 -7.21
CA CYS A 124 -9.34 8.30 -8.33
C CYS A 124 -8.98 8.99 -9.64
N ALA A 125 -8.29 8.28 -10.53
CA ALA A 125 -7.94 8.74 -11.86
C ALA A 125 -9.14 8.63 -12.83
N THR A 126 -10.09 7.75 -12.54
CA THR A 126 -11.28 7.50 -13.33
C THR A 126 -12.55 7.59 -12.47
N LYS A 127 -13.72 7.61 -13.11
CA LYS A 127 -15.03 7.51 -12.43
C LYS A 127 -15.46 6.06 -12.14
N SER A 128 -14.53 5.11 -12.21
CA SER A 128 -14.83 3.70 -11.96
C SER A 128 -15.13 3.46 -10.49
N SER A 129 -16.27 2.84 -10.19
CA SER A 129 -16.62 2.41 -8.83
C SER A 129 -15.69 1.32 -8.30
N ILE A 130 -15.10 0.48 -9.19
CA ILE A 130 -14.06 -0.48 -8.81
C ILE A 130 -12.80 0.26 -8.34
N GLU A 131 -12.43 1.38 -8.97
CA GLU A 131 -11.26 2.16 -8.52
C GLU A 131 -11.51 2.76 -7.13
N ALA A 132 -12.72 3.30 -6.90
CA ALA A 132 -13.12 3.80 -5.59
C ALA A 132 -13.13 2.70 -4.52
N GLN A 133 -13.51 1.48 -4.88
CA GLN A 133 -13.47 0.31 -3.99
C GLN A 133 -12.04 0.04 -3.49
N PHE A 134 -11.04 0.10 -4.37
CA PHE A 134 -9.63 -0.04 -3.97
C PHE A 134 -9.11 1.17 -3.18
N GLN A 135 -9.54 2.39 -3.50
CA GLN A 135 -9.16 3.63 -2.78
C GLN A 135 -9.57 3.60 -1.31
N ASP A 136 -10.76 3.07 -1.00
CA ASP A 136 -11.26 2.98 0.37
C ASP A 136 -10.46 1.99 1.22
N VAL A 137 -9.97 0.91 0.61
CA VAL A 137 -9.37 -0.20 1.34
C VAL A 137 -7.85 -0.11 1.39
N TYR A 138 -7.18 0.16 0.26
CA TYR A 138 -5.73 0.00 0.13
C TYR A 138 -4.92 1.18 0.67
N THR A 139 -3.68 0.90 1.08
CA THR A 139 -2.66 1.94 1.35
C THR A 139 -2.40 2.77 0.10
N HIS A 140 -1.92 4.00 0.26
CA HIS A 140 -1.65 4.91 -0.85
C HIS A 140 -0.67 4.31 -1.85
N GLN A 141 0.41 3.69 -1.35
CA GLN A 141 1.40 3.04 -2.19
C GLN A 141 0.77 1.96 -3.08
N LYS A 142 -0.06 1.09 -2.50
CA LYS A 142 -0.71 0.01 -3.25
C LYS A 142 -1.79 0.53 -4.18
N PHE A 143 -2.53 1.56 -3.76
CA PHE A 143 -3.52 2.21 -4.60
C PHE A 143 -2.88 2.85 -5.84
N ARG A 144 -1.69 3.46 -5.75
CA ARG A 144 -0.97 3.98 -6.93
C ARG A 144 -0.65 2.90 -7.98
N GLU A 145 -0.31 1.69 -7.55
CA GLU A 145 -0.11 0.57 -8.47
C GLU A 145 -1.43 0.19 -9.18
N VAL A 146 -2.55 0.19 -8.45
CA VAL A 146 -3.90 -0.01 -9.03
C VAL A 146 -4.23 1.10 -10.04
N GLN A 147 -3.99 2.37 -9.69
CA GLN A 147 -4.22 3.51 -10.61
C GLN A 147 -3.41 3.37 -11.91
N THR A 148 -2.20 2.83 -11.83
CA THR A 148 -1.36 2.58 -13.01
C THR A 148 -2.04 1.59 -13.97
N GLN A 149 -2.73 0.57 -13.44
CA GLN A 149 -3.51 -0.36 -14.26
C GLN A 149 -4.78 0.30 -14.83
N PHE A 150 -5.48 1.11 -14.04
CA PHE A 150 -6.65 1.88 -14.53
C PHE A 150 -6.29 2.87 -15.65
N ARG A 151 -5.14 3.56 -15.54
CA ARG A 151 -4.66 4.46 -16.60
C ARG A 151 -4.24 3.68 -17.85
N GLY A 152 -3.49 2.59 -17.68
CA GLY A 152 -3.04 1.76 -18.81
C GLY A 152 -4.17 1.08 -19.58
N LYS A 153 -5.34 0.91 -18.96
CA LYS A 153 -6.53 0.36 -19.60
C LYS A 153 -6.98 1.15 -20.83
N VAL A 154 -6.72 2.46 -20.91
CA VAL A 154 -7.10 3.28 -22.09
C VAL A 154 -6.46 2.78 -23.38
N ASN A 155 -5.33 2.08 -23.28
CA ASN A 155 -4.62 1.49 -24.42
C ASN A 155 -5.12 0.07 -24.75
N CYS A 156 -6.16 -0.42 -24.07
CA CYS A 156 -6.71 -1.76 -24.28
C CYS A 156 -7.96 -1.71 -25.16
N ILE A 157 -7.99 -2.56 -26.18
CA ILE A 157 -9.15 -2.80 -27.03
C ILE A 157 -9.69 -4.19 -26.70
N THR A 158 -10.90 -4.25 -26.15
CA THR A 158 -11.55 -5.50 -25.76
C THR A 158 -12.50 -5.98 -26.86
N ARG A 159 -12.39 -7.25 -27.25
CA ARG A 159 -13.29 -7.92 -28.19
C ARG A 159 -13.82 -9.21 -27.57
N LEU A 160 -15.15 -9.38 -27.56
CA LEU A 160 -15.78 -10.64 -27.18
C LEU A 160 -15.52 -11.68 -28.27
N THR A 161 -14.99 -12.84 -27.89
CA THR A 161 -14.70 -13.93 -28.84
C THR A 161 -15.77 -15.02 -28.73
N ASN A 162 -16.07 -15.44 -27.50
CA ASN A 162 -17.05 -16.50 -27.24
C ASN A 162 -17.81 -16.18 -25.95
N SER A 163 -19.09 -16.54 -25.90
CA SER A 163 -19.88 -16.49 -24.68
C SER A 163 -20.83 -17.69 -24.64
N ALA A 164 -20.82 -18.44 -23.54
CA ALA A 164 -21.69 -19.58 -23.31
C ALA A 164 -21.98 -19.75 -21.82
N LEU A 165 -23.25 -19.88 -21.45
CA LEU A 165 -23.70 -20.27 -20.10
C LEU A 165 -23.09 -19.45 -18.95
N GLY A 166 -22.96 -18.13 -19.12
CA GLY A 166 -22.38 -17.23 -18.10
C GLY A 166 -20.85 -17.18 -18.08
N TYR A 167 -20.20 -17.93 -18.97
CA TYR A 167 -18.76 -17.87 -19.19
C TYR A 167 -18.44 -17.17 -20.50
N SER A 168 -17.67 -16.09 -20.43
CA SER A 168 -17.28 -15.26 -21.58
C SER A 168 -15.76 -15.26 -21.75
N VAL A 169 -15.31 -15.36 -22.99
CA VAL A 169 -13.90 -15.31 -23.39
C VAL A 169 -13.69 -14.09 -24.28
N TYR A 170 -12.70 -13.29 -23.90
CA TYR A 170 -12.34 -12.03 -24.52
C TYR A 170 -10.92 -12.07 -25.06
N GLU A 171 -10.72 -11.48 -26.23
CA GLU A 171 -9.41 -11.06 -26.71
C GLU A 171 -9.22 -9.57 -26.36
N VAL A 172 -8.15 -9.25 -25.63
CA VAL A 172 -7.77 -7.88 -25.31
C VAL A 172 -6.48 -7.55 -26.02
N GLY A 173 -6.54 -6.63 -26.98
CA GLY A 173 -5.36 -6.05 -27.62
C GLY A 173 -4.87 -4.84 -26.84
N GLU A 174 -3.68 -4.92 -26.25
CA GLU A 174 -3.00 -3.77 -25.64
C GLU A 174 -2.09 -3.09 -26.65
N GLN A 175 -2.33 -1.81 -26.91
CA GLN A 175 -1.47 -0.98 -27.74
C GLN A 175 -0.17 -0.65 -26.99
N VAL A 176 0.95 -1.14 -27.53
CA VAL A 176 2.29 -0.91 -26.97
C VAL A 176 3.01 0.20 -27.75
N SER A 177 2.74 0.31 -29.05
CA SER A 177 3.21 1.39 -29.92
C SER A 177 2.16 1.70 -30.99
N SER A 178 2.42 2.66 -31.89
CA SER A 178 1.50 3.00 -32.98
C SER A 178 1.09 1.80 -33.85
N SER A 179 1.95 0.78 -33.95
CA SER A 179 1.74 -0.37 -34.84
C SER A 179 1.75 -1.73 -34.13
N ILE A 180 2.09 -1.80 -32.84
CA ILE A 180 2.25 -3.06 -32.10
C ILE A 180 1.12 -3.21 -31.09
N PHE A 181 0.39 -4.32 -31.21
CA PHE A 181 -0.63 -4.75 -30.26
C PHE A 181 -0.26 -6.11 -29.67
N ASN A 182 -0.11 -6.17 -28.35
CA ASN A 182 0.00 -7.43 -27.64
C ASN A 182 -1.40 -7.97 -27.36
N LYS A 183 -1.64 -9.23 -27.70
CA LYS A 183 -2.95 -9.87 -27.51
C LYS A 183 -2.94 -10.73 -26.26
N PHE A 184 -3.98 -10.58 -25.45
CA PHE A 184 -4.18 -11.32 -24.23
C PHE A 184 -5.57 -11.96 -24.22
N VAL A 185 -5.65 -13.20 -23.77
CA VAL A 185 -6.94 -13.85 -23.51
C VAL A 185 -7.36 -13.57 -22.07
N VAL A 186 -8.60 -13.12 -21.92
CA VAL A 186 -9.24 -12.87 -20.62
C VAL A 186 -10.53 -13.65 -20.55
N THR A 187 -10.75 -14.35 -19.45
CA THR A 187 -11.99 -15.09 -19.21
C THR A 187 -12.75 -14.47 -18.06
N TYR A 188 -14.07 -14.45 -18.18
CA TYR A 188 -14.97 -13.90 -17.18
C TYR A 188 -16.12 -14.88 -16.94
N ASP A 189 -16.28 -15.27 -15.68
CA ASP A 189 -17.39 -16.07 -15.19
C ASP A 189 -18.34 -15.14 -14.42
N SER A 190 -19.52 -14.89 -14.98
CA SER A 190 -20.53 -14.02 -14.38
C SER A 190 -21.21 -14.64 -13.16
N VAL A 191 -21.26 -15.97 -13.08
CA VAL A 191 -21.87 -16.71 -11.95
C VAL A 191 -20.93 -16.69 -10.75
N ALA A 192 -19.64 -16.98 -10.97
CA ALA A 192 -18.62 -16.94 -9.92
C ALA A 192 -18.10 -15.52 -9.62
N ALA A 193 -18.49 -14.52 -10.43
CA ALA A 193 -17.91 -13.18 -10.43
C ALA A 193 -16.37 -13.20 -10.48
N GLU A 194 -15.83 -14.08 -11.32
CA GLU A 194 -14.39 -14.35 -11.45
C GLU A 194 -13.87 -13.88 -12.82
N VAL A 195 -12.81 -13.08 -12.80
CA VAL A 195 -12.03 -12.72 -13.98
C VAL A 195 -10.63 -13.33 -13.89
N LYS A 196 -10.16 -13.93 -14.99
CA LYS A 196 -8.78 -14.44 -15.14
C LYS A 196 -8.17 -13.89 -16.41
N CYS A 197 -6.91 -13.48 -16.33
CA CYS A 197 -6.18 -12.97 -17.49
C CYS A 197 -4.92 -13.79 -17.71
N GLN A 198 -4.61 -14.09 -18.97
CA GLN A 198 -3.39 -14.77 -19.40
C GLN A 198 -2.10 -14.09 -18.92
N CYS A 199 -2.11 -12.78 -18.65
CA CYS A 199 -0.92 -12.08 -18.17
C CYS A 199 -0.51 -12.44 -16.72
N LEU A 200 -1.38 -13.11 -15.95
CA LEU A 200 -1.14 -13.57 -14.59
C LEU A 200 -0.67 -12.49 -13.58
N LEU A 201 -1.02 -11.21 -13.83
CA LEU A 201 -0.59 -10.12 -12.95
C LEU A 201 -1.23 -10.23 -11.56
N PHE A 202 -2.46 -10.73 -11.46
CA PHE A 202 -3.11 -10.90 -10.17
C PHE A 202 -2.46 -12.05 -9.39
N GLU A 203 -2.12 -13.14 -10.04
CA GLU A 203 -1.47 -14.30 -9.44
C GLU A 203 -0.04 -13.99 -8.97
N SER A 204 0.65 -13.08 -9.67
CA SER A 204 2.03 -12.70 -9.37
C SER A 204 2.15 -11.50 -8.41
N ARG A 205 1.33 -10.46 -8.61
CA ARG A 205 1.39 -9.18 -7.87
C ARG A 205 0.16 -8.87 -7.05
N TRP A 206 -0.89 -9.67 -7.17
CA TRP A 206 -2.15 -9.49 -6.45
C TRP A 206 -2.85 -8.17 -6.75
N ILE A 207 -2.70 -7.70 -7.99
CA ILE A 207 -3.32 -6.50 -8.53
C ILE A 207 -3.97 -6.88 -9.86
N LEU A 208 -5.24 -6.51 -10.04
CA LEU A 208 -5.95 -6.72 -11.30
C LEU A 208 -5.25 -5.96 -12.43
N CYS A 209 -4.91 -6.66 -13.51
CA CYS A 209 -4.29 -6.02 -14.67
C CYS A 209 -5.28 -5.17 -15.44
N ARG A 210 -4.74 -4.24 -16.22
CA ARG A 210 -5.48 -3.43 -17.19
C ARG A 210 -6.36 -4.26 -18.13
N HIS A 211 -5.97 -5.46 -18.54
CA HIS A 211 -6.78 -6.31 -19.43
C HIS A 211 -8.03 -6.84 -18.72
N ALA A 212 -7.87 -7.35 -17.49
CA ALA A 212 -9.00 -7.79 -16.66
C ALA A 212 -9.94 -6.62 -16.34
N LEU A 213 -9.38 -5.45 -16.00
CA LEU A 213 -10.16 -4.23 -15.78
C LEU A 213 -10.89 -3.78 -17.06
N SER A 214 -10.30 -4.00 -18.23
CA SER A 214 -10.92 -3.70 -19.53
C SER A 214 -12.17 -4.57 -19.76
N VAL A 215 -12.07 -5.88 -19.49
CA VAL A 215 -13.20 -6.81 -19.58
C VAL A 215 -14.27 -6.50 -18.53
N LEU A 216 -13.89 -6.26 -17.27
CA LEU A 216 -14.86 -5.90 -16.22
C LEU A 216 -15.67 -4.66 -16.57
N SER A 217 -15.05 -3.69 -17.26
CA SER A 217 -15.78 -2.50 -17.73
C SER A 217 -16.63 -2.77 -18.97
N PHE A 218 -16.21 -3.67 -19.86
CA PHE A 218 -17.03 -4.13 -20.97
C PHE A 218 -18.31 -4.82 -20.46
N GLU A 219 -18.16 -5.67 -19.46
CA GLU A 219 -19.26 -6.38 -18.75
C GLU A 219 -20.05 -5.46 -17.79
N ARG A 220 -19.70 -4.18 -17.69
CA ARG A 220 -20.35 -3.17 -16.83
C ARG A 220 -20.39 -3.56 -15.34
N VAL A 221 -19.38 -4.30 -14.88
CA VAL A 221 -19.24 -4.68 -13.47
C VAL A 221 -18.91 -3.43 -12.65
N SER A 222 -19.72 -3.16 -11.64
CA SER A 222 -19.56 -2.00 -10.76
C SER A 222 -18.68 -2.27 -9.55
N GLN A 223 -18.60 -3.51 -9.08
CA GLN A 223 -17.81 -3.90 -7.92
C GLN A 223 -17.14 -5.25 -8.17
N VAL A 224 -15.89 -5.39 -7.76
CA VAL A 224 -15.20 -6.67 -7.79
C VAL A 224 -15.49 -7.47 -6.52
N SER A 225 -15.48 -8.79 -6.66
CA SER A 225 -15.55 -9.71 -5.52
C SER A 225 -14.42 -9.44 -4.52
N SER A 226 -14.70 -9.65 -3.23
CA SER A 226 -13.73 -9.51 -2.13
C SER A 226 -12.46 -10.33 -2.33
N ARG A 227 -12.51 -11.40 -3.13
CA ARG A 227 -11.32 -12.21 -3.50
C ARG A 227 -10.22 -11.41 -4.19
N TYR A 228 -10.56 -10.29 -4.84
CA TYR A 228 -9.60 -9.39 -5.49
C TYR A 228 -9.12 -8.25 -4.58
N ILE A 229 -9.70 -8.13 -3.38
CA ILE A 229 -9.37 -7.10 -2.38
C ILE A 229 -8.65 -7.77 -1.23
N LEU A 230 -7.34 -7.58 -1.16
CA LEU A 230 -6.54 -8.28 -0.16
C LEU A 230 -6.36 -7.45 1.11
N GLU A 231 -6.77 -8.07 2.22
CA GLU A 231 -6.63 -7.52 3.56
C GLU A 231 -5.21 -7.05 3.87
N ARG A 232 -4.18 -7.82 3.50
CA ARG A 232 -2.76 -7.47 3.79
C ARG A 232 -2.30 -6.10 3.26
N TRP A 233 -2.99 -5.59 2.24
CA TRP A 233 -2.72 -4.29 1.61
C TRP A 233 -3.63 -3.18 2.12
N SER A 234 -4.50 -3.50 3.09
CA SER A 234 -5.43 -2.54 3.63
C SER A 234 -4.76 -1.59 4.60
N LYS A 235 -5.09 -0.30 4.48
CA LYS A 235 -4.74 0.74 5.46
C LYS A 235 -5.48 0.57 6.80
N LYS A 236 -6.48 -0.32 6.86
CA LYS A 236 -7.30 -0.57 8.06
C LYS A 236 -6.67 -1.61 9.00
N ILE A 237 -5.61 -2.30 8.59
CA ILE A 237 -4.92 -3.29 9.43
C ILE A 237 -3.84 -2.59 10.27
N LYS A 238 -4.02 -2.60 11.58
CA LYS A 238 -2.94 -2.27 12.52
C LYS A 238 -1.97 -3.43 12.59
N ARG A 239 -0.80 -3.29 11.98
CA ARG A 239 0.27 -4.31 12.07
C ARG A 239 0.83 -4.31 13.48
N ARG A 240 0.82 -5.48 14.14
CA ARG A 240 1.38 -5.69 15.49
C ARG A 240 2.89 -5.43 15.56
N ASP A 241 3.58 -5.34 14.42
CA ASP A 241 5.03 -5.04 14.34
C ASP A 241 5.37 -3.60 14.75
N THR A 242 4.36 -2.71 14.88
CA THR A 242 4.50 -1.38 15.51
C THR A 242 4.78 -1.44 17.02
N HIS A 243 4.83 -2.63 17.62
CA HIS A 243 5.12 -2.84 19.04
C HIS A 243 6.55 -3.33 19.31
N ILE A 244 7.39 -3.48 18.28
CA ILE A 244 8.83 -3.76 18.46
C ILE A 244 9.52 -2.45 18.81
N LYS A 245 9.89 -2.29 20.10
CA LYS A 245 10.62 -1.12 20.59
C LYS A 245 11.89 -0.90 19.78
N SER A 246 12.03 0.30 19.22
CA SER A 246 13.23 0.78 18.55
C SER A 246 14.12 1.55 19.52
N SER A 247 15.44 1.53 19.32
CA SER A 247 16.37 2.41 20.04
C SER A 247 16.14 3.90 19.74
N HIS A 248 15.35 4.21 18.69
CA HIS A 248 14.92 5.57 18.34
C HIS A 248 13.60 6.00 18.96
N ASP A 249 12.97 5.16 19.77
CA ASP A 249 11.84 5.57 20.61
C ASP A 249 12.36 6.45 21.77
N GLU A 250 12.76 7.68 21.46
CA GLU A 250 13.09 8.71 22.45
C GLU A 250 12.25 9.98 22.20
N PRO A 251 11.79 10.64 23.27
CA PRO A 251 10.43 10.64 23.72
C PRO A 251 9.70 11.85 23.12
N LEU A 252 9.35 11.82 21.84
CA LEU A 252 8.17 12.57 21.38
C LEU A 252 6.92 11.85 21.86
N LEU A 253 6.84 11.69 23.18
CA LEU A 253 5.76 11.03 23.85
C LEU A 253 4.54 11.93 23.73
N GLU A 254 3.71 11.67 22.72
CA GLU A 254 2.31 12.06 22.79
C GLU A 254 1.81 11.66 24.19
N PRO A 255 1.22 12.57 24.97
CA PRO A 255 0.65 12.25 26.27
C PRO A 255 -0.32 11.06 26.21
N ARG A 256 -0.88 10.78 25.03
CA ARG A 256 -1.71 9.62 24.74
C ARG A 256 -0.92 8.31 24.68
N SER A 257 0.28 8.28 24.08
CA SER A 257 1.09 7.06 23.97
C SER A 257 1.55 6.60 25.35
N LYS A 258 2.08 7.49 26.21
CA LYS A 258 2.42 7.14 27.61
C LYS A 258 1.22 6.56 28.36
N ARG A 259 0.05 7.19 28.24
CA ARG A 259 -1.18 6.72 28.88
C ARG A 259 -1.58 5.34 28.35
N PHE A 260 -1.40 5.09 27.06
CA PHE A 260 -1.71 3.81 26.45
C PHE A 260 -0.76 2.70 26.92
N ASP A 261 0.54 2.96 26.91
CA ASP A 261 1.56 1.97 27.33
C ASP A 261 1.40 1.60 28.81
N GLU A 262 1.12 2.57 29.68
CA GLU A 262 0.83 2.35 31.09
C GLU A 262 -0.45 1.51 31.29
N LEU A 263 -1.49 1.77 30.49
CA LEU A 263 -2.73 0.99 30.54
C LEU A 263 -2.50 -0.45 30.09
N ILE A 264 -1.70 -0.67 29.05
CA ILE A 264 -1.35 -2.02 28.58
C ILE A 264 -0.59 -2.77 29.68
N PHE A 265 0.45 -2.16 30.25
CA PHE A 265 1.25 -2.77 31.32
C PHE A 265 0.38 -3.17 32.52
N ARG A 266 -0.52 -2.27 32.97
CA ARG A 266 -1.44 -2.59 34.07
C ARG A 266 -2.47 -3.66 33.70
N SER A 267 -2.97 -3.63 32.47
CA SER A 267 -3.96 -4.62 32.01
C SER A 267 -3.37 -6.02 31.91
N GLN A 268 -2.09 -6.16 31.57
CA GLN A 268 -1.42 -7.45 31.47
C GLN A 268 -1.43 -8.18 32.82
N ASN A 269 -1.06 -7.50 33.90
CA ASN A 269 -1.05 -8.08 35.24
C ASN A 269 -2.45 -8.53 35.69
N ILE A 270 -3.48 -7.74 35.35
CA ILE A 270 -4.87 -8.05 35.72
C ILE A 270 -5.41 -9.22 34.88
N CYS A 271 -5.09 -9.26 33.58
CA CYS A 271 -5.48 -10.34 32.69
C CYS A 271 -4.79 -11.67 33.07
N GLU A 272 -3.51 -11.62 33.45
CA GLU A 272 -2.76 -12.78 33.93
C GLU A 272 -3.45 -13.38 35.18
N PHE A 273 -3.70 -12.56 36.20
CA PHE A 273 -4.41 -12.99 37.41
C PHE A 273 -5.84 -13.47 37.14
N ALA A 274 -6.60 -12.75 36.32
CA ALA A 274 -7.99 -13.11 36.04
C ALA A 274 -8.13 -14.41 35.24
N SER A 275 -7.10 -14.76 34.44
CA SER A 275 -7.09 -15.99 33.63
C SER A 275 -6.95 -17.28 34.44
N GLU A 276 -6.69 -17.19 35.74
CA GLU A 276 -6.54 -18.33 36.64
C GLU A 276 -7.87 -19.05 36.93
N SER A 277 -9.03 -18.40 36.74
CA SER A 277 -10.35 -19.03 36.88
C SER A 277 -11.44 -18.37 36.02
N GLU A 278 -12.47 -19.15 35.71
CA GLU A 278 -13.65 -18.65 34.98
C GLU A 278 -14.40 -17.58 35.78
N GLU A 279 -14.47 -17.72 37.11
CA GLU A 279 -15.13 -16.76 38.00
C GLU A 279 -14.41 -15.40 38.00
N LEU A 280 -13.08 -15.39 38.06
CA LEU A 280 -12.28 -14.15 38.00
C LEU A 280 -12.34 -13.51 36.62
N THR A 281 -12.33 -14.31 35.55
CA THR A 281 -12.51 -13.83 34.19
C THR A 281 -13.89 -13.16 34.00
N ALA A 282 -14.96 -13.74 34.55
CA ALA A 282 -16.30 -13.16 34.49
C ALA A 282 -16.42 -11.85 35.30
N ILE A 283 -15.67 -11.70 36.40
CA ILE A 283 -15.55 -10.43 37.13
C ILE A 283 -14.86 -9.38 36.26
N LEU A 284 -13.76 -9.75 35.59
CA LEU A 284 -13.01 -8.83 34.74
C LEU A 284 -13.84 -8.36 33.53
N TYR A 285 -14.60 -9.25 32.87
CA TYR A 285 -15.48 -8.85 31.77
C TYR A 285 -16.54 -7.83 32.20
N ARG A 286 -17.23 -8.08 33.32
CA ARG A 286 -18.22 -7.12 33.85
C ARG A 286 -17.57 -5.77 34.19
N ALA A 287 -16.35 -5.79 34.73
CA ALA A 287 -15.63 -4.55 35.03
C ALA A 287 -15.28 -3.78 33.74
N TYR A 288 -14.81 -4.46 32.70
CA TYR A 288 -14.53 -3.82 31.41
C TYR A 288 -15.77 -3.21 30.77
N ASP A 289 -16.89 -3.92 30.75
CA ASP A 289 -18.14 -3.41 30.20
C ASP A 289 -18.61 -2.14 30.94
N ASN A 290 -18.58 -2.16 32.27
CA ASN A 290 -18.94 -1.00 33.10
C ASN A 290 -18.03 0.21 32.84
N ILE A 291 -16.71 -0.02 32.77
CA ILE A 291 -15.73 1.04 32.51
C ILE A 291 -15.93 1.64 31.11
N MET A 292 -16.21 0.81 30.10
CA MET A 292 -16.47 1.27 28.74
C MET A 292 -17.69 2.19 28.67
N VAL A 293 -18.79 1.82 29.32
CA VAL A 293 -20.00 2.65 29.41
C VAL A 293 -19.69 3.99 30.10
N GLU A 294 -18.92 3.99 31.18
CA GLU A 294 -18.52 5.21 31.89
C GLU A 294 -17.68 6.14 31.00
N MET A 295 -16.68 5.59 30.31
CA MET A 295 -15.79 6.34 29.40
C MET A 295 -16.57 6.95 28.22
N GLU A 296 -17.52 6.22 27.65
CA GLU A 296 -18.38 6.72 26.58
C GLU A 296 -19.29 7.86 27.07
N SER A 297 -19.86 7.73 28.28
CA SER A 297 -20.68 8.79 28.88
C SER A 297 -19.91 10.09 29.10
N LEU A 298 -18.64 10.01 29.54
CA LEU A 298 -17.76 11.16 29.73
C LEU A 298 -17.35 11.82 28.41
N LYS A 299 -17.18 11.01 27.35
CA LYS A 299 -16.89 11.51 25.99
C LYS A 299 -18.10 12.22 25.39
N ALA A 300 -19.31 11.70 25.62
CA ALA A 300 -20.56 12.33 25.21
C ALA A 300 -20.80 13.67 25.94
N LYS A 301 -20.60 13.71 27.27
CA LYS A 301 -20.70 14.95 28.08
C LYS A 301 -19.73 16.04 27.59
N ARG A 302 -18.47 15.68 27.26
CA ARG A 302 -17.49 16.63 26.70
C ARG A 302 -17.90 17.19 25.33
N ARG A 303 -18.51 16.38 24.46
CA ARG A 303 -19.03 16.85 23.17
C ARG A 303 -20.23 17.78 23.33
N GLY A 304 -21.12 17.50 24.28
CA GLY A 304 -22.26 18.37 24.60
C GLY A 304 -21.85 19.74 25.17
N HIS A 305 -20.81 19.79 26.00
CA HIS A 305 -20.29 21.03 26.58
C HIS A 305 -19.60 21.93 25.53
N LEU A 306 -18.94 21.34 24.52
CA LEU A 306 -18.36 22.05 23.38
C LEU A 306 -19.43 22.69 22.48
N LEU A 307 -20.58 22.03 22.29
CA LEU A 307 -21.74 22.58 21.57
C LEU A 307 -22.42 23.75 22.30
N TYR A 308 -22.34 23.79 23.64
CA TYR A 308 -22.87 24.90 24.45
C TYR A 308 -21.97 26.14 24.40
N LEU A 309 -20.64 25.95 24.39
CA LEU A 309 -19.66 27.03 24.26
C LEU A 309 -19.63 27.67 22.86
N THR A 310 -20.07 26.95 21.82
CA THR A 310 -20.22 27.53 20.47
C THR A 310 -21.51 28.34 20.27
N LYS A 311 -22.39 28.42 21.29
CA LYS A 311 -23.65 29.19 21.26
C LYS A 311 -23.65 30.45 22.13
N THR A 312 -22.50 30.87 22.67
CA THR A 312 -22.40 32.22 23.27
C THR A 312 -22.34 33.26 22.14
N PRO A 313 -23.20 34.30 22.12
CA PRO A 313 -23.13 35.32 21.09
C PRO A 313 -21.79 36.05 21.20
N THR A 314 -21.02 36.04 20.12
CA THR A 314 -19.80 36.82 20.00
C THR A 314 -20.12 38.30 20.20
N TRP A 315 -19.56 38.89 21.27
CA TRP A 315 -19.43 40.33 21.43
C TRP A 315 -18.81 40.92 20.16
N ASN A 316 -19.53 41.84 19.50
CA ASN A 316 -19.09 42.47 18.26
C ASN A 316 -18.53 43.88 18.58
N PRO A 317 -17.21 44.13 18.50
CA PRO A 317 -16.61 45.40 18.91
C PRO A 317 -16.93 46.58 17.97
N LEU A 318 -17.55 46.33 16.82
CA LEU A 318 -17.83 47.34 15.78
C LEU A 318 -19.18 48.04 15.93
N THR A 319 -20.08 47.54 16.79
CA THR A 319 -21.35 48.21 17.12
C THR A 319 -21.24 49.17 18.31
N SER A 320 -20.19 49.05 19.13
CA SER A 320 -20.00 49.91 20.33
C SER A 320 -19.24 51.21 20.05
N PHE A 321 -18.54 51.30 18.92
CA PHE A 321 -17.80 52.52 18.54
C PHE A 321 -18.69 53.60 17.89
N LYS A 322 -19.85 53.23 17.34
CA LYS A 322 -20.85 54.17 16.82
C LYS A 322 -21.84 54.71 17.87
N ALA A 323 -21.88 54.11 19.06
CA ALA A 323 -22.72 54.57 20.17
C ALA A 323 -22.01 55.59 21.11
N LEU A 324 -20.69 55.76 20.97
CA LEU A 324 -19.87 56.70 21.77
C LEU A 324 -19.40 57.94 21.00
N GLN A 325 -19.79 58.10 19.73
CA GLN A 325 -19.54 59.31 18.92
C GLN A 325 -20.83 60.05 18.50
N GLY A 326 -21.98 59.67 19.08
CA GLY A 326 -23.28 60.31 18.82
C GLY A 326 -23.85 61.09 20.02
N PHE A 327 -23.06 61.33 21.06
CA PHE A 327 -23.47 62.01 22.29
C PHE A 327 -22.43 63.07 22.69
N GLU A 328 -22.15 64.04 21.81
CA GLU A 328 -21.44 65.28 22.18
C GLU A 328 -21.47 66.32 21.04
N GLN A 329 -22.66 66.69 20.56
CA GLN A 329 -22.90 67.95 19.82
C GLN A 329 -24.37 68.12 19.46
N GLU A 330 -25.20 68.50 20.45
CA GLU A 330 -26.47 69.22 20.27
C GLU A 330 -27.06 69.45 21.67
N ASP A 331 -26.60 70.50 22.37
CA ASP A 331 -27.36 71.23 23.40
C ASP A 331 -26.54 72.41 23.95
N VAL A 332 -26.17 73.33 23.06
CA VAL A 332 -25.97 74.74 23.42
C VAL A 332 -26.51 75.58 22.28
N GLN A 333 -27.83 75.82 22.26
CA GLN A 333 -28.36 77.13 21.85
C GLN A 333 -29.86 77.28 22.16
N LYS A 334 -30.15 78.37 22.88
CA LYS A 334 -31.42 79.11 23.01
C LYS A 334 -32.34 78.76 24.17
N ILE A 335 -32.00 79.36 25.32
CA ILE A 335 -32.94 80.28 25.98
C ILE A 335 -32.98 81.56 25.13
N GLY A 336 -34.18 81.99 24.73
CA GLY A 336 -34.42 83.21 23.95
C GLY A 336 -35.58 83.04 23.00
#